data_AF-A0AAD6CJY1-F1
#
_entry.id   AF-A0AAD6CJY1-F1
#
_cell.length_a   1.000
_cell.length_b   1.000
_cell.length_c   1.000
_cell.angle_alpha   90.00
_cell.angle_beta   90.00
_cell.angle_gamma   90.00
#
_symmetry.space_group_name_H-M   'P 1'
#
loop_
_entity.id
_entity.type
_entity.pdbx_description
1 polymer ?
#
loop_
_entity_poly.entity_id
_entity_poly.type
_entity_poly.pdbx_seq_one_letter_code
_entity_poly.pdbx_strand_id
1 'polypeptide(L)'
;MRFSSVVFVAMTLALGSAKKINMSCEFAQDKTGMVQSPYCCRDLVSARGNPKANTATDCVLLKTPQLCEDKSRPACCYEIGKEKICTSHAIFQDAANV
;
A
#
# COMPACT_ATOMS: atom_id res chain seq x y z
N MET A 1 -11.46 -30.71 -58.38
CA MET A 1 -10.86 -29.47 -57.86
C MET A 1 -11.18 -29.38 -56.37
N ARG A 2 -10.18 -29.49 -55.49
CA ARG A 2 -10.36 -29.37 -54.03
C ARG A 2 -9.87 -27.99 -53.62
N PHE A 3 -10.80 -27.09 -53.30
CA PHE A 3 -10.48 -25.78 -52.75
C PHE A 3 -10.15 -25.96 -51.26
N SER A 4 -8.88 -25.92 -50.91
CA SER A 4 -8.42 -25.89 -49.52
C SER A 4 -8.50 -24.45 -49.03
N SER A 5 -9.55 -24.14 -48.28
CA SER A 5 -9.73 -22.84 -47.61
C SER A 5 -8.76 -22.72 -46.44
N VAL A 6 -7.75 -21.87 -46.56
CA VAL A 6 -6.87 -21.50 -45.45
C VAL A 6 -7.53 -20.37 -44.66
N VAL A 7 -8.05 -20.69 -43.48
CA VAL A 7 -8.62 -19.71 -42.55
C VAL A 7 -7.46 -19.09 -41.74
N PHE A 8 -7.16 -17.82 -42.00
CA PHE A 8 -6.24 -17.03 -41.17
C PHE A 8 -6.99 -16.48 -39.95
N VAL A 9 -6.67 -17.01 -38.76
CA VAL A 9 -7.19 -16.49 -37.48
C VAL A 9 -6.25 -15.37 -37.00
N ALA A 10 -6.72 -14.12 -37.07
CA ALA A 10 -6.02 -12.98 -36.48
C ALA A 10 -6.22 -12.99 -34.95
N MET A 11 -5.16 -13.29 -34.20
CA MET A 11 -5.15 -13.12 -32.74
C MET A 11 -5.05 -11.64 -32.40
N THR A 12 -6.15 -11.06 -31.91
CA THR A 12 -6.14 -9.75 -31.28
C THR A 12 -5.56 -9.86 -29.87
N LEU A 13 -4.34 -9.36 -29.69
CA LEU A 13 -3.73 -9.18 -28.37
C LEU A 13 -4.51 -8.09 -27.62
N ALA A 14 -5.41 -8.50 -26.73
CA ALA A 14 -6.01 -7.59 -25.77
C ALA A 14 -4.93 -7.17 -24.77
N LEU A 15 -4.35 -5.97 -24.93
CA LEU A 15 -3.56 -5.33 -23.88
C LEU A 15 -4.50 -5.03 -22.71
N GLY A 16 -4.50 -5.88 -21.69
CA GLY A 16 -5.11 -5.55 -20.41
C GLY A 16 -4.39 -4.34 -19.82
N SER A 17 -5.08 -3.21 -19.69
CA SER A 17 -4.54 -2.02 -19.03
C SER A 17 -4.17 -2.36 -17.59
N ALA A 18 -2.88 -2.38 -17.28
CA ALA A 18 -2.41 -2.49 -15.91
C ALA A 18 -2.86 -1.26 -15.12
N LYS A 19 -3.84 -1.44 -14.24
CA LYS A 19 -4.39 -0.37 -13.40
C LYS A 19 -3.31 0.05 -12.41
N LYS A 20 -2.75 1.25 -12.59
CA LYS A 20 -1.76 1.80 -11.66
C LYS A 20 -2.48 2.15 -10.36
N ILE A 21 -2.00 1.63 -9.24
CA ILE A 21 -2.52 1.92 -7.90
C ILE A 21 -1.52 2.88 -7.23
N ASN A 22 -2.03 3.87 -6.50
CA ASN A 22 -1.26 4.72 -5.60
C ASN A 22 -1.50 4.27 -4.16
N MET A 23 -0.47 4.42 -3.32
CA MET A 23 -0.53 4.19 -1.88
C MET A 23 -0.12 5.48 -1.19
N SER A 24 -0.98 5.97 -0.30
CA SER A 24 -0.76 7.21 0.44
C SER A 24 -1.01 7.02 1.93
N CYS A 25 -0.40 7.92 2.71
CA CYS A 25 -0.63 8.05 4.13
C CYS A 25 -1.17 9.43 4.44
N GLU A 26 -2.21 9.48 5.28
CA GLU A 26 -2.67 10.73 5.87
C GLU A 26 -1.65 11.24 6.89
N PHE A 27 -1.77 12.52 7.24
CA PHE A 27 -1.07 13.08 8.39
C PHE A 27 -1.45 12.35 9.69
N ALA A 28 -0.55 12.41 10.66
CA ALA A 28 -0.72 11.70 11.93
C ALA A 28 -2.03 12.08 12.64
N GLN A 29 -2.85 11.06 12.95
CA GLN A 29 -4.18 11.23 13.57
C GLN A 29 -4.13 11.51 15.08
N ASP A 30 -2.92 11.58 15.64
CA ASP A 30 -2.64 11.95 17.03
C ASP A 30 -2.46 13.46 17.26
N LYS A 31 -2.76 14.29 16.24
CA LYS A 31 -2.65 15.76 16.26
C LYS A 31 -1.21 16.30 16.32
N THR A 32 -0.20 15.46 16.10
CA THR A 32 1.19 15.94 15.99
C THR A 32 1.46 16.69 14.68
N GLY A 33 0.64 16.46 13.66
CA GLY A 33 0.85 17.05 12.32
C GLY A 33 2.02 16.41 11.56
N MET A 34 2.53 15.27 12.04
CA MET A 34 3.65 14.58 11.42
C MET A 34 3.25 13.94 10.08
N VAL A 35 4.14 14.04 9.09
CA VAL A 35 4.03 13.30 7.83
C VAL A 35 4.34 11.84 8.11
N GLN A 36 3.51 10.95 7.59
CA GLN A 36 3.64 9.51 7.79
C GLN A 36 4.05 8.82 6.49
N SER A 37 4.79 7.72 6.62
CA SER A 37 5.11 6.81 5.53
C SER A 37 4.50 5.43 5.79
N PRO A 38 4.25 4.63 4.75
CA PRO A 38 3.66 3.31 4.90
C PRO A 38 4.71 2.27 5.32
N TYR A 39 4.45 1.58 6.44
CA TYR A 39 5.29 0.51 6.98
C TYR A 39 4.49 -0.77 7.16
N CYS A 40 5.17 -1.89 6.96
CA CYS A 40 4.76 -3.17 7.52
C CYS A 40 5.45 -3.35 8.87
N CYS A 41 4.69 -3.19 9.95
CA CYS A 41 5.18 -3.32 11.32
C CYS A 41 4.71 -4.63 11.93
N ARG A 42 5.59 -5.26 12.71
CA ARG A 42 5.23 -6.36 13.62
C ARG A 42 5.04 -5.80 15.03
N ASP A 43 4.26 -6.51 15.83
CA ASP A 43 4.08 -6.23 17.27
C ASP A 43 3.65 -4.80 17.59
N LEU A 44 2.69 -4.26 16.83
CA LEU A 44 2.08 -2.96 17.13
C LEU A 44 1.44 -3.00 18.52
N VAL A 45 1.95 -2.17 19.43
CA VAL A 45 1.43 -2.01 20.79
C VAL A 45 0.84 -0.62 20.96
N SER A 46 -0.20 -0.47 21.78
CA SER A 46 -0.79 0.85 22.01
C SER A 46 0.23 1.80 22.66
N ALA A 47 0.33 3.01 22.10
CA ALA A 47 1.21 4.04 22.62
C ALA A 47 0.75 4.48 24.01
N ARG A 48 1.69 4.59 24.95
CA ARG A 48 1.38 4.97 26.33
C ARG A 48 0.78 6.38 26.37
N GLY A 49 -0.44 6.49 26.90
CA GLY A 49 -1.14 7.78 27.04
C GLY A 49 -1.75 8.32 25.75
N ASN A 50 -1.70 7.56 24.65
CA ASN A 50 -2.32 7.96 23.39
C ASN A 50 -3.08 6.79 22.74
N PRO A 51 -4.42 6.72 22.91
CA PRO A 51 -5.22 5.61 22.37
C PRO A 51 -5.36 5.63 20.84
N LYS A 52 -4.87 6.69 20.18
CA LYS A 52 -4.91 6.86 18.72
C LYS A 52 -3.59 6.51 18.03
N ALA A 53 -2.59 6.10 18.80
CA ALA A 53 -1.29 5.73 18.27
C ALA A 53 -0.91 4.35 18.76
N ASN A 54 -0.26 3.60 17.88
CA ASN A 54 0.47 2.39 18.23
C ASN A 54 1.95 2.64 18.00
N THR A 55 2.82 1.98 18.77
CA THR A 55 4.25 2.00 18.58
C THR A 55 4.75 0.63 18.14
N ALA A 56 5.81 0.63 17.34
CA ALA A 56 6.54 -0.57 16.95
C ALA A 56 8.00 -0.20 16.64
N THR A 57 8.91 -1.16 16.83
CA THR A 57 10.33 -1.01 16.48
C THR A 57 10.73 -1.84 15.27
N ASP A 58 10.04 -2.95 15.02
CA ASP A 58 10.28 -3.81 13.86
C ASP A 58 9.31 -3.45 12.73
N CYS A 59 9.76 -2.56 11.85
CA CYS A 59 8.96 -2.04 10.75
C CYS A 59 9.78 -1.95 9.46
N VAL A 60 9.21 -2.41 8.36
CA VAL A 60 9.79 -2.33 7.03
C VAL A 60 9.06 -1.25 6.22
N LEU A 61 9.80 -0.25 5.74
CA LEU A 61 9.27 0.80 4.88
C LEU A 61 8.85 0.21 3.52
N LEU A 62 7.63 0.54 3.09
CA LEU A 62 7.16 0.21 1.75
C LEU A 62 7.38 1.37 0.79
N LYS A 63 8.09 1.10 -0.30
CA LYS A 63 8.33 2.08 -1.38
C LYS A 63 7.33 1.96 -2.53
N THR A 64 6.63 0.83 -2.61
CA THR A 64 5.67 0.52 -3.67
C THR A 64 4.33 0.09 -3.06
N PRO A 65 3.21 0.39 -3.73
CA PRO A 65 1.88 -0.06 -3.30
C PRO A 65 1.79 -1.58 -3.21
N GLN A 66 1.72 -2.11 -1.99
CA GLN A 66 1.53 -3.54 -1.72
C GLN A 66 0.98 -3.78 -0.32
N LEU A 67 0.41 -4.97 -0.09
CA LEU A 67 0.10 -5.46 1.25
C LEU A 67 1.35 -5.96 1.96
N CYS A 68 1.26 -6.12 3.28
CA CYS A 68 2.28 -6.79 4.07
C CYS A 68 2.30 -8.31 3.83
N GLU A 69 3.35 -8.99 4.28
CA GLU A 69 3.53 -10.44 4.07
C GLU A 69 2.38 -11.28 4.64
N ASP A 70 1.81 -10.82 5.76
CA ASP A 70 0.64 -11.38 6.43
C ASP A 70 -0.69 -10.98 5.77
N LYS A 71 -0.64 -10.30 4.62
CA LYS A 71 -1.77 -9.72 3.87
C LYS A 71 -2.49 -8.59 4.62
N SER A 72 -1.93 -8.06 5.71
CA SER A 72 -2.47 -6.89 6.38
C SER A 72 -2.24 -5.62 5.54
N ARG A 73 -3.05 -4.59 5.82
CA ARG A 73 -2.83 -3.26 5.26
C ARG A 73 -1.62 -2.62 5.95
N PRO A 74 -0.70 -1.99 5.22
CA PRO A 74 0.41 -1.29 5.84
C PRO A 74 -0.07 -0.21 6.80
N ALA A 75 0.62 -0.07 7.92
CA ALA A 75 0.38 1.01 8.87
C ALA A 75 1.05 2.30 8.37
N CYS A 76 0.40 3.44 8.55
CA CYS A 76 1.00 4.74 8.33
C CYS A 76 1.66 5.19 9.63
N CYS A 77 2.98 5.38 9.57
CA CYS A 77 3.78 5.70 10.74
C CYS A 77 4.76 6.83 10.46
N TYR A 78 5.06 7.60 11.49
CA TYR A 78 6.20 8.52 11.51
C TYR A 78 7.25 8.02 12.50
N GLU A 79 8.46 8.59 12.48
CA GLU A 79 9.59 8.11 13.27
C GLU A 79 9.94 9.08 14.40
N ILE A 80 10.10 8.57 15.62
CA ILE A 80 10.78 9.27 16.72
C ILE A 80 11.89 8.37 17.24
N GLY A 81 13.14 8.75 16.98
CA GLY A 81 14.29 7.92 17.33
C GLY A 81 14.23 6.57 16.63
N LYS A 82 14.21 5.48 17.41
CA LYS A 82 14.10 4.10 16.89
C LYS A 82 12.66 3.59 16.82
N GLU A 83 11.71 4.29 17.42
CA GLU A 83 10.31 3.88 17.42
C GLU A 83 9.59 4.44 16.20
N LYS A 84 8.68 3.63 15.65
CA LYS A 84 7.66 4.06 14.69
C LYS A 84 6.37 4.29 15.46
N ILE A 85 5.74 5.42 15.20
CA ILE A 85 4.46 5.80 15.79
C ILE A 85 3.44 5.78 14.68
N CYS A 86 2.54 4.81 14.75
CA CYS A 86 1.57 4.49 13.72
C CYS A 86 0.19 4.95 14.17
N THR A 87 -0.44 5.82 13.38
CA THR A 87 -1.73 6.43 13.77
C THR A 87 -2.87 6.11 12.81
N SER A 88 -2.56 5.53 11.65
CA SER A 88 -3.56 5.16 10.65
C SER A 88 -3.04 4.02 9.76
N HIS A 89 -3.78 3.66 8.71
CA HIS A 89 -3.40 2.65 7.72
C HIS A 89 -3.32 3.27 6.34
N ALA A 90 -2.45 2.72 5.49
CA ALA A 90 -2.25 3.19 4.13
C ALA A 90 -3.54 3.06 3.30
N ILE A 91 -3.80 4.08 2.48
CA ILE A 91 -4.95 4.13 1.58
C ILE A 91 -4.46 3.73 0.19
N PHE A 92 -5.12 2.74 -0.41
CA PHE A 92 -4.88 2.34 -1.79
C PHE A 92 -5.94 2.98 -2.68
N GLN A 93 -5.52 3.73 -3.68
CA GLN A 93 -6.40 4.42 -4.61
C GLN A 93 -5.95 4.14 -6.04
N ASP A 94 -6.88 4.10 -6.98
CA ASP A 94 -6.51 4.04 -8.38
C ASP A 94 -5.78 5.33 -8.77
N ALA A 95 -4.62 5.21 -9.41
CA ALA A 95 -3.84 6.36 -9.84
C ALA A 95 -4.53 7.18 -10.95
N ALA A 96 -5.61 6.65 -11.55
CA ALA A 96 -6.47 7.39 -12.49
C ALA A 96 -7.46 8.34 -11.78
N ASN A 97 -7.59 8.25 -10.46
CA ASN A 97 -8.57 9.00 -9.65
C ASN A 97 -7.89 9.93 -8.63
N VAL A 98 -6.61 10.29 -8.83
CA VAL A 98 -5.85 11.23 -7.99
C VAL A 98 -5.67 12.57 -8.70
#